data_AF-A0A3M1F6I1-F1
#
_entry.id   AF-A0A3M1F6I1-F1
#
_cell.length_a   1.000
_cell.length_b   1.000
_cell.length_c   1.000
_cell.angle_alpha   90.00
_cell.angle_beta   90.00
_cell.angle_gamma   90.00
#
_symmetry.space_group_name_H-M   'P 1'
#
loop_
_entity.id
_entity.type
_entity.pdbx_description
1 polymer ?
#
loop_
_entity_poly.entity_id
_entity_poly.type
_entity_poly.pdbx_seq_one_letter_code
_entity_poly.pdbx_strand_id
1 'polypeptide(L)'
;MTRVSLLPFDARSKPRSALACFLLFCSFLSVLLGSAGLVEGFREFEPVVLTGSELPLFLGEPLDRVFLFSYRPASGWSEVPLQVDERRDSPHPVLGEVYVWSGEEGNGIDANDELVFVSKDALERAPVGEKPAGMGEGYEISVYDPVSDETRYVYVFASSSAQHAPLTPYITFDELAGVCPQNSRGVTDCGKGALVDTPRFSVKFSRRWVLDTFRIKPAGDDLLDRLKYRVYDLFAPGADIGTAESEEAWSVTSEWIGHKSGLVRYIRQVNDAASADNKTYVRTFVYPELIVREHELLVHPLNFLWAYFDFSQQALPVTLYYSGGSVTIDGVPDAFPETPFEHVLEASSSEGSFIIMTAYSGFDQATESNFLNDDASFWDGTGEDNQSLGSVGIKMTGVAPAPWTGSFELKLVPEAGNSPNLVDTFTRYRENPLGVSVSVWNASAPPPACQDSDGDGFNASSCGGLDCDDSDAAINPNGNEHCGSDTVDEDCSGMYCRPGDPYEDLVVNVFDLTLVGSTLGRSVGSATWDAKARRGDTNADGVVDVADLNHVSQYFGTKY
;
A
#
# COMPACT_ATOMS: atom_id res chain seq x y z
N MET A 1 14.87 -70.59 20.66
CA MET A 1 14.12 -71.35 19.64
C MET A 1 14.11 -70.52 18.36
N THR A 2 15.04 -70.85 17.45
CA THR A 2 14.76 -71.28 16.05
C THR A 2 14.74 -70.06 15.11
N ARG A 3 15.88 -69.65 14.53
CA ARG A 3 16.36 -69.95 13.14
C ARG A 3 15.24 -69.78 12.10
N VAL A 4 15.41 -68.98 11.04
CA VAL A 4 16.35 -69.23 9.94
C VAL A 4 16.89 -67.93 9.31
N SER A 5 18.16 -68.03 8.90
CA SER A 5 19.05 -67.09 8.20
C SER A 5 19.07 -67.40 6.69
N LEU A 6 19.44 -66.43 5.83
CA LEU A 6 20.64 -66.51 4.95
C LEU A 6 20.77 -65.29 4.01
N LEU A 7 21.64 -64.36 4.43
CA LEU A 7 22.83 -63.77 3.77
C LEU A 7 22.89 -63.31 2.29
N PRO A 8 23.84 -62.39 1.97
CA PRO A 8 23.86 -61.46 0.82
C PRO A 8 24.93 -61.82 -0.24
N PHE A 9 25.07 -61.04 -1.32
CA PHE A 9 26.31 -60.98 -2.09
C PHE A 9 26.52 -59.62 -2.79
N ASP A 10 27.65 -59.00 -2.48
CA ASP A 10 28.29 -57.90 -3.19
C ASP A 10 29.38 -58.49 -4.12
N ALA A 11 29.71 -57.77 -5.21
CA ALA A 11 30.98 -57.75 -5.95
C ALA A 11 30.87 -57.87 -7.49
N ARG A 12 31.17 -56.72 -8.12
CA ARG A 12 32.03 -56.51 -9.31
C ARG A 12 31.59 -57.07 -10.68
N SER A 13 31.30 -56.13 -11.59
CA SER A 13 32.04 -56.04 -12.87
C SER A 13 31.87 -54.67 -13.55
N LYS A 14 32.99 -53.99 -13.82
CA LYS A 14 33.22 -53.17 -15.04
C LYS A 14 34.10 -54.05 -15.98
N PRO A 15 34.32 -53.79 -17.29
CA PRO A 15 34.04 -52.57 -18.09
C PRO A 15 33.55 -52.79 -19.55
N ARG A 16 33.42 -51.68 -20.31
CA ARG A 16 33.37 -51.51 -21.79
C ARG A 16 31.97 -51.75 -22.41
N SER A 17 31.42 -50.93 -23.30
CA SER A 17 31.99 -49.95 -24.24
C SER A 17 30.91 -48.98 -24.73
N ALA A 18 31.32 -47.75 -25.01
CA ALA A 18 30.74 -46.72 -25.88
C ALA A 18 29.71 -47.18 -26.93
N LEU A 19 28.59 -46.44 -27.07
CA LEU A 19 28.34 -45.47 -28.15
C LEU A 19 26.96 -44.79 -27.94
N ALA A 20 26.84 -43.54 -28.39
CA ALA A 20 25.61 -42.75 -28.53
C ALA A 20 25.02 -42.09 -27.27
N CYS A 21 25.72 -41.08 -26.75
CA CYS A 21 25.12 -39.99 -25.99
C CYS A 21 25.65 -38.66 -26.56
N PHE A 22 25.10 -38.23 -27.70
CA PHE A 22 25.46 -36.94 -28.30
C PHE A 22 24.34 -36.27 -29.11
N LEU A 23 23.07 -36.71 -28.99
CA LEU A 23 21.94 -36.12 -29.73
C LEU A 23 20.66 -35.94 -28.90
N LEU A 24 20.75 -35.87 -27.57
CA LEU A 24 19.60 -35.68 -26.68
C LEU A 24 19.92 -34.73 -25.50
N PHE A 25 20.71 -33.67 -25.75
CA PHE A 25 21.05 -32.67 -24.72
C PHE A 25 20.83 -31.21 -25.19
N CYS A 26 20.07 -30.98 -26.26
CA CYS A 26 19.78 -29.64 -26.79
C CYS A 26 18.28 -29.30 -26.90
N SER A 27 17.40 -29.98 -26.17
CA SER A 27 15.95 -29.69 -26.25
C SER A 27 15.21 -29.74 -24.91
N PHE A 28 15.94 -29.74 -23.79
CA PHE A 28 15.36 -29.71 -22.43
C PHE A 28 15.97 -28.62 -21.54
N LEU A 29 16.47 -27.54 -22.16
CA LEU A 29 16.98 -26.36 -21.46
C LEU A 29 16.37 -25.08 -22.06
N SER A 30 15.04 -25.04 -22.14
CA SER A 30 14.29 -23.84 -22.57
C SER A 30 12.94 -23.66 -21.87
N VAL A 31 12.70 -24.33 -20.73
CA VAL A 31 11.43 -24.18 -19.96
C VAL A 31 11.69 -24.02 -18.46
N LEU A 32 12.76 -23.33 -18.09
CA LEU A 32 13.03 -22.93 -16.68
C LEU A 32 13.43 -21.45 -16.58
N LEU A 33 12.81 -20.62 -17.43
CA LEU A 33 12.73 -19.17 -17.30
C LEU A 33 11.26 -18.82 -17.51
N GLY A 34 10.48 -18.92 -16.44
CA GLY A 34 9.03 -18.76 -16.54
C GLY A 34 8.31 -18.90 -15.21
N SER A 35 8.83 -18.25 -14.16
CA SER A 35 8.13 -17.97 -12.91
C SER A 35 9.02 -17.21 -11.93
N ALA A 36 9.43 -16.01 -12.34
CA ALA A 36 9.95 -14.95 -11.47
C ALA A 36 9.87 -13.62 -12.22
N GLY A 37 8.70 -13.34 -12.83
CA GLY A 37 8.33 -11.97 -13.11
C GLY A 37 7.67 -11.48 -11.83
N LEU A 38 8.42 -10.83 -10.96
CA LEU A 38 7.81 -9.89 -10.02
C LEU A 38 6.95 -8.94 -10.86
N VAL A 39 5.81 -8.51 -10.33
CA VAL A 39 4.98 -7.46 -10.93
C VAL A 39 5.88 -6.23 -11.11
N GLU A 40 6.49 -6.08 -12.29
CA GLU A 40 7.29 -4.92 -12.66
C GLU A 40 6.30 -3.75 -12.77
N GLY A 41 6.33 -2.83 -11.81
CA GLY A 41 5.52 -1.62 -11.89
C GLY A 41 5.18 -1.05 -10.53
N PHE A 42 4.23 -1.64 -9.81
CA PHE A 42 3.59 -0.96 -8.67
C PHE A 42 4.59 -0.49 -7.61
N ARG A 43 5.52 -1.35 -7.15
CA ARG A 43 6.50 -0.98 -6.11
C ARG A 43 7.36 0.22 -6.49
N GLU A 44 7.63 0.39 -7.77
CA GLU A 44 8.38 1.54 -8.29
C GLU A 44 7.51 2.81 -8.36
N PHE A 45 6.20 2.73 -8.32
CA PHE A 45 5.35 3.90 -8.36
C PHE A 45 4.62 4.18 -7.06
N GLU A 46 4.98 3.46 -5.99
CA GLU A 46 4.51 3.78 -4.64
C GLU A 46 4.96 5.21 -4.27
N PRO A 47 4.03 6.04 -3.77
CA PRO A 47 4.35 7.39 -3.39
C PRO A 47 5.17 7.42 -2.10
N VAL A 48 6.19 8.27 -2.08
CA VAL A 48 6.88 8.67 -0.86
C VAL A 48 6.41 10.08 -0.51
N VAL A 49 5.84 10.22 0.69
CA VAL A 49 5.31 11.48 1.23
C VAL A 49 6.09 11.79 2.50
N LEU A 50 6.83 12.89 2.49
CA LEU A 50 7.54 13.42 3.65
C LEU A 50 6.92 14.75 4.04
N THR A 51 6.83 15.02 5.33
CA THR A 51 6.37 16.31 5.86
C THR A 51 7.53 17.29 6.01
N GLY A 52 7.25 18.60 6.03
CA GLY A 52 8.28 19.59 6.34
C GLY A 52 8.88 19.43 7.75
N SER A 53 8.15 18.80 8.69
CA SER A 53 8.68 18.43 10.00
C SER A 53 9.81 17.39 9.94
N GLU A 54 9.82 16.54 8.92
CA GLU A 54 10.88 15.56 8.63
C GLU A 54 12.05 16.20 7.85
N LEU A 55 11.83 17.39 7.29
CA LEU A 55 12.80 18.12 6.47
C LEU A 55 13.07 19.55 7.01
N PRO A 56 13.50 19.70 8.28
CA PRO A 56 13.59 20.99 8.96
C PRO A 56 14.52 22.05 8.29
N LEU A 57 15.45 21.65 7.42
CA LEU A 57 16.29 22.58 6.64
C LEU A 57 15.48 23.40 5.63
N PHE A 58 14.28 22.94 5.25
CA PHE A 58 13.44 23.61 4.27
C PHE A 58 12.32 24.43 4.90
N LEU A 59 12.20 24.49 6.22
CA LEU A 59 11.19 25.31 6.87
C LEU A 59 11.39 26.80 6.53
N GLY A 60 10.37 27.40 5.91
CA GLY A 60 10.37 28.77 5.41
C GLY A 60 11.04 28.95 4.04
N GLU A 61 11.48 27.87 3.38
CA GLU A 61 11.89 27.95 1.97
C GLU A 61 10.65 28.07 1.08
N PRO A 62 10.65 28.95 0.06
CA PRO A 62 9.53 29.01 -0.89
C PRO A 62 9.33 27.68 -1.62
N LEU A 63 8.09 27.35 -1.97
CA LEU A 63 7.75 26.01 -2.49
C LEU A 63 8.42 25.74 -3.84
N ASP A 64 8.71 26.79 -4.62
CA ASP A 64 9.41 26.72 -5.91
C ASP A 64 10.95 26.71 -5.80
N ARG A 65 11.49 26.55 -4.58
CA ARG A 65 12.93 26.58 -4.28
C ARG A 65 13.50 25.26 -3.81
N VAL A 66 12.68 24.21 -3.76
CA VAL A 66 13.11 22.86 -3.40
C VAL A 66 13.10 21.96 -4.62
N PHE A 67 14.19 21.24 -4.83
CA PHE A 67 14.45 20.46 -6.02
C PHE A 67 14.79 19.03 -5.64
N LEU A 68 14.21 18.06 -6.34
CA LEU A 68 14.52 16.64 -6.15
C LEU A 68 15.41 16.14 -7.30
N PHE A 69 16.43 15.38 -6.94
CA PHE A 69 17.40 14.82 -7.87
C PHE A 69 17.59 13.33 -7.64
N SER A 70 17.86 12.64 -8.74
CA SER A 70 18.39 11.29 -8.76
C SER A 70 19.82 11.31 -9.33
N TYR A 71 20.59 10.27 -9.04
CA TYR A 71 21.95 10.14 -9.54
C TYR A 71 22.12 8.82 -10.28
N ARG A 72 22.78 8.87 -11.45
CA ARG A 72 23.27 7.69 -12.16
C ARG A 72 24.77 7.84 -12.45
N PRO A 73 25.62 6.83 -12.20
CA PRO A 73 27.05 6.94 -12.47
C PRO A 73 27.41 7.34 -13.91
N ALA A 74 26.60 6.93 -14.89
CA ALA A 74 26.85 7.17 -16.30
C ALA A 74 26.46 8.59 -16.76
N SER A 75 25.44 9.20 -16.16
CA SER A 75 24.87 10.48 -16.61
C SER A 75 24.95 11.59 -15.55
N GLY A 76 25.39 11.27 -14.33
CA GLY A 76 25.41 12.19 -13.20
C GLY A 76 24.00 12.47 -12.67
N TRP A 77 23.83 13.70 -12.18
CA TRP A 77 22.61 14.20 -11.55
C TRP A 77 21.52 14.52 -12.58
N SER A 78 20.29 14.10 -12.29
CA SER A 78 19.09 14.50 -13.03
C SER A 78 18.03 14.99 -12.07
N GLU A 79 17.43 16.14 -12.36
CA GLU A 79 16.22 16.56 -11.66
C GLU A 79 15.08 15.58 -11.99
N VAL A 80 14.25 15.29 -11.00
CA VAL A 80 13.11 14.36 -11.10
C VAL A 80 11.85 15.02 -10.52
N PRO A 81 10.65 14.57 -10.92
CA PRO A 81 9.39 15.14 -10.44
C PRO A 81 9.29 15.22 -8.91
N LEU A 82 9.07 16.43 -8.41
CA LEU A 82 8.73 16.72 -7.02
C LEU A 82 7.42 17.50 -7.01
N GLN A 83 6.57 17.21 -6.04
CA GLN A 83 5.39 18.01 -5.75
C GLN A 83 5.40 18.43 -4.29
N VAL A 84 5.32 19.73 -4.04
CA VAL A 84 5.14 20.29 -2.70
C VAL A 84 3.67 20.68 -2.54
N ASP A 85 3.00 20.03 -1.59
CA ASP A 85 1.59 20.21 -1.28
C ASP A 85 1.41 20.93 0.03
N GLU A 86 1.14 22.22 -0.10
CA GLU A 86 0.91 23.10 1.04
C GLU A 86 -0.37 22.75 1.78
N ARG A 87 -0.27 22.68 3.11
CA ARG A 87 -1.40 22.51 4.02
C ARG A 87 -1.58 23.78 4.82
N ARG A 88 -2.81 23.99 5.29
CA ARG A 88 -3.05 25.11 6.18
C ARG A 88 -2.35 24.89 7.53
N ASP A 89 -1.58 25.87 7.98
CA ASP A 89 -0.95 25.95 9.32
C ASP A 89 -1.84 25.52 10.50
N SER A 90 -3.12 25.87 10.43
CA SER A 90 -4.13 25.57 11.46
C SER A 90 -5.31 24.85 10.85
N PRO A 91 -5.74 23.69 11.39
CA PRO A 91 -6.90 22.98 10.88
C PRO A 91 -8.09 23.91 10.73
N HIS A 92 -8.79 23.81 9.59
CA HIS A 92 -10.00 24.58 9.40
C HIS A 92 -11.00 24.21 10.51
N PRO A 93 -11.59 25.19 11.22
CA PRO A 93 -12.40 24.92 12.42
C PRO A 93 -13.61 24.02 12.12
N VAL A 94 -14.05 24.02 10.87
CA VAL A 94 -15.06 23.09 10.37
C VAL A 94 -14.43 21.88 9.68
N LEU A 95 -13.46 22.08 8.77
CA LEU A 95 -13.07 21.13 7.73
C LEU A 95 -11.90 20.21 8.13
N GLY A 96 -11.28 20.44 9.29
CA GLY A 96 -10.08 19.73 9.69
C GLY A 96 -8.90 20.10 8.79
N GLU A 97 -8.12 19.10 8.41
CA GLU A 97 -6.96 19.23 7.51
C GLU A 97 -7.41 19.61 6.09
N VAL A 98 -6.88 20.72 5.57
CA VAL A 98 -7.21 21.26 4.24
C VAL A 98 -5.94 21.75 3.56
N TYR A 99 -5.81 21.47 2.27
CA TYR A 99 -4.72 22.00 1.44
C TYR A 99 -4.95 23.45 1.04
N VAL A 100 -3.86 24.16 0.78
CA VAL A 100 -3.92 25.47 0.12
C VAL A 100 -4.08 25.23 -1.38
N TRP A 101 -5.29 25.51 -1.89
CA TRP A 101 -5.64 25.21 -3.28
C TRP A 101 -5.06 26.19 -4.30
N SER A 102 -4.63 27.37 -3.86
CA SER A 102 -4.05 28.39 -4.73
C SER A 102 -3.16 29.36 -3.96
N GLY A 103 -1.97 29.63 -4.49
CA GLY A 103 -1.00 30.53 -3.87
C GLY A 103 -0.20 29.82 -2.77
N GLU A 104 0.35 30.63 -1.87
CA GLU A 104 1.03 30.19 -0.65
C GLU A 104 0.31 30.84 0.56
N GLU A 105 -0.06 30.04 1.56
CA GLU A 105 -0.58 30.47 2.87
C GLU A 105 0.58 30.66 3.87
N GLY A 106 1.54 31.54 3.57
CA GLY A 106 2.63 31.76 4.53
C GLY A 106 3.89 32.36 3.94
N ASN A 107 5.02 31.98 4.53
CA ASN A 107 6.35 32.43 4.13
C ASN A 107 7.17 31.34 3.41
N GLY A 108 6.54 30.24 2.99
CA GLY A 108 7.20 29.05 2.44
C GLY A 108 6.79 27.78 3.18
N ILE A 109 7.56 26.71 2.98
CA ILE A 109 7.27 25.38 3.50
C ILE A 109 7.16 25.39 5.03
N ASP A 110 6.07 24.86 5.57
CA ASP A 110 5.85 24.71 7.00
C ASP A 110 6.02 23.24 7.45
N ALA A 111 5.65 22.93 8.70
CA ALA A 111 5.87 21.60 9.28
C ALA A 111 4.91 20.53 8.75
N ASN A 112 3.71 20.90 8.30
CA ASN A 112 2.68 19.97 7.85
C ASN A 112 2.57 19.89 6.32
N ASP A 113 3.27 20.74 5.59
CA ASP A 113 3.43 20.65 4.15
C ASP A 113 4.05 19.32 3.72
N GLU A 114 3.59 18.81 2.58
CA GLU A 114 3.99 17.50 2.08
C GLU A 114 4.89 17.62 0.84
N LEU A 115 6.05 16.98 0.88
CA LEU A 115 6.95 16.78 -0.24
C LEU A 115 6.75 15.37 -0.78
N VAL A 116 6.36 15.27 -2.04
CA VAL A 116 5.84 14.05 -2.64
C VAL A 116 6.61 13.70 -3.91
N PHE A 117 7.06 12.45 -3.99
CA PHE A 117 7.65 11.85 -5.18
C PHE A 117 7.27 10.36 -5.27
N VAL A 118 7.70 9.66 -6.32
CA VAL A 118 7.49 8.20 -6.47
C VAL A 118 8.81 7.45 -6.38
N SER A 119 8.79 6.24 -5.82
CA SER A 119 9.99 5.44 -5.55
C SER A 119 10.85 5.13 -6.79
N LYS A 120 10.29 5.14 -8.00
CA LYS A 120 10.97 4.94 -9.30
C LYS A 120 12.02 6.01 -9.57
N ASP A 121 11.82 7.21 -9.04
CA ASP A 121 12.76 8.30 -9.17
C ASP A 121 13.97 8.12 -8.26
N ALA A 122 13.91 7.21 -7.28
CA ALA A 122 15.06 6.79 -6.50
C ALA A 122 15.96 5.85 -7.30
N LEU A 123 17.25 6.17 -7.36
CA LEU A 123 18.24 5.46 -8.16
C LEU A 123 19.46 5.09 -7.32
N GLU A 124 20.65 5.07 -7.92
CA GLU A 124 21.88 4.75 -7.23
C GLU A 124 22.31 5.87 -6.26
N ARG A 125 23.01 5.46 -5.21
CA ARG A 125 23.59 6.41 -4.26
C ARG A 125 24.65 7.30 -4.93
N ALA A 126 24.53 8.61 -4.75
CA ALA A 126 25.49 9.59 -5.24
C ALA A 126 26.84 9.49 -4.50
N PRO A 127 27.96 9.86 -5.15
CA PRO A 127 29.25 9.97 -4.50
C PRO A 127 29.19 11.01 -3.37
N VAL A 128 29.69 10.62 -2.19
CA VAL A 128 29.79 11.51 -1.03
C VAL A 128 30.52 12.79 -1.42
N GLY A 129 29.93 13.94 -1.07
CA GLY A 129 30.52 15.24 -1.33
C GLY A 129 30.09 15.89 -2.65
N GLU A 130 29.41 15.15 -3.53
CA GLU A 130 28.88 15.70 -4.78
C GLU A 130 27.46 16.25 -4.60
N LYS A 131 27.13 17.31 -5.34
CA LYS A 131 25.75 17.81 -5.49
C LYS A 131 25.62 18.56 -6.81
N PRO A 132 24.40 18.73 -7.34
CA PRO A 132 24.18 19.56 -8.52
C PRO A 132 24.65 21.01 -8.30
N ALA A 133 25.14 21.65 -9.37
CA ALA A 133 25.65 23.02 -9.28
C ALA A 133 24.55 24.01 -8.90
N GLY A 134 24.84 24.95 -7.98
CA GLY A 134 23.89 25.96 -7.52
C GLY A 134 22.93 25.48 -6.44
N MET A 135 23.04 24.23 -5.99
CA MET A 135 22.26 23.68 -4.88
C MET A 135 22.88 24.01 -3.52
N GLY A 136 22.04 24.27 -2.53
CA GLY A 136 22.37 24.56 -1.15
C GLY A 136 22.61 23.30 -0.32
N GLU A 137 22.26 23.36 0.96
CA GLU A 137 22.12 22.17 1.80
C GLU A 137 20.86 21.39 1.40
N GLY A 138 20.80 20.14 1.83
CA GLY A 138 19.72 19.25 1.45
C GLY A 138 19.79 17.93 2.18
N TYR A 139 19.01 16.97 1.72
CA TYR A 139 18.90 15.64 2.30
C TYR A 139 19.20 14.56 1.27
N GLU A 140 19.79 13.46 1.74
CA GLU A 140 19.69 12.15 1.11
C GLU A 140 18.47 11.45 1.72
N ILE A 141 17.59 10.96 0.85
CA ILE A 141 16.43 10.15 1.24
C ILE A 141 16.67 8.76 0.68
N SER A 142 16.69 7.76 1.56
CA SER A 142 16.76 6.36 1.15
C SER A 142 15.37 5.73 1.19
N VAL A 143 15.08 4.92 0.18
CA VAL A 143 13.84 4.16 0.00
C VAL A 143 14.22 2.68 -0.03
N TYR A 144 13.86 1.97 1.03
CA TYR A 144 14.12 0.55 1.24
C TYR A 144 12.87 -0.26 0.89
N ASP A 145 13.02 -1.25 0.01
CA ASP A 145 12.00 -2.24 -0.28
C ASP A 145 12.30 -3.54 0.49
N PRO A 146 11.57 -3.85 1.59
CA PRO A 146 11.77 -5.08 2.37
C PRO A 146 11.44 -6.37 1.61
N VAL A 147 10.69 -6.30 0.50
CA VAL A 147 10.33 -7.49 -0.29
C VAL A 147 11.43 -7.88 -1.26
N SER A 148 12.10 -6.89 -1.86
CA SER A 148 13.24 -7.14 -2.76
C SER A 148 14.60 -7.04 -2.07
N ASP A 149 14.64 -6.53 -0.84
CA ASP A 149 15.86 -6.20 -0.10
C ASP A 149 16.76 -5.21 -0.87
N GLU A 150 16.13 -4.20 -1.48
CA GLU A 150 16.84 -3.17 -2.26
C GLU A 150 16.66 -1.78 -1.64
N THR A 151 17.75 -1.01 -1.58
CA THR A 151 17.73 0.40 -1.17
C THR A 151 18.08 1.30 -2.34
N ARG A 152 17.23 2.29 -2.61
CA ARG A 152 17.41 3.33 -3.64
C ARG A 152 17.44 4.71 -3.02
N TYR A 153 17.97 5.70 -3.74
CA TYR A 153 18.25 7.03 -3.18
C TYR A 153 17.72 8.15 -4.08
N VAL A 154 17.15 9.18 -3.43
CA VAL A 154 16.95 10.51 -4.02
C VAL A 154 17.58 11.58 -3.13
N TYR A 155 17.76 12.76 -3.69
CA TYR A 155 18.41 13.88 -3.03
C TYR A 155 17.57 15.12 -3.22
N VAL A 156 17.19 15.75 -2.12
CA VAL A 156 16.42 16.98 -2.14
C VAL A 156 17.29 18.14 -1.70
N PHE A 157 17.27 19.25 -2.43
CA PHE A 157 18.09 20.43 -2.17
C PHE A 157 17.28 21.71 -2.28
N ALA A 158 17.65 22.73 -1.50
CA ALA A 158 17.15 24.09 -1.70
C ALA A 158 18.06 24.90 -2.64
N SER A 159 17.50 25.81 -3.44
CA SER A 159 18.28 26.79 -4.19
C SER A 159 17.57 28.13 -4.38
N SER A 160 18.23 29.22 -3.98
CA SER A 160 17.74 30.59 -4.15
C SER A 160 17.88 31.14 -5.58
N SER A 161 18.53 30.41 -6.49
CA SER A 161 18.85 30.91 -7.83
C SER A 161 18.62 29.93 -8.97
N ALA A 162 18.49 28.63 -8.69
CA ALA A 162 18.17 27.65 -9.71
C ALA A 162 16.73 27.83 -10.23
N GLN A 163 16.50 27.27 -11.42
CA GLN A 163 15.19 27.15 -12.04
C GLN A 163 14.94 25.67 -12.32
N HIS A 164 13.70 25.22 -12.11
CA HIS A 164 13.31 23.85 -12.39
C HIS A 164 13.53 23.50 -13.87
N ALA A 165 14.02 22.30 -14.12
CA ALA A 165 14.00 21.70 -15.43
C ALA A 165 12.55 21.56 -15.92
N PRO A 166 12.31 21.60 -17.25
CA PRO A 166 11.00 21.30 -17.81
C PRO A 166 10.72 19.79 -17.69
N LEU A 167 10.14 19.39 -16.56
CA LEU A 167 9.76 18.01 -16.28
C LEU A 167 8.38 17.69 -16.85
N THR A 168 8.20 16.45 -17.28
CA THR A 168 6.89 15.94 -17.71
C THR A 168 6.12 15.49 -16.47
N PRO A 169 4.92 16.04 -16.20
CA PRO A 169 4.07 15.55 -15.12
C PRO A 169 3.70 14.08 -15.35
N TYR A 170 3.62 13.29 -14.28
CA TYR A 170 3.01 11.97 -14.35
C TYR A 170 1.48 12.02 -14.46
N ILE A 171 0.87 13.14 -14.06
CA ILE A 171 -0.57 13.28 -14.02
C ILE A 171 -1.00 14.44 -14.92
N THR A 172 -2.05 14.19 -15.70
CA THR A 172 -2.75 15.24 -16.42
C THR A 172 -4.20 15.30 -15.94
N PHE A 173 -4.79 16.49 -16.04
CA PHE A 173 -6.08 16.79 -15.47
C PHE A 173 -6.87 17.69 -16.42
N ASP A 174 -8.14 17.33 -16.65
CA ASP A 174 -9.13 18.15 -17.33
C ASP A 174 -10.34 18.38 -16.42
N GLU A 175 -10.68 19.65 -16.16
CA GLU A 175 -11.94 19.99 -15.49
C GLU A 175 -13.10 19.75 -16.47
N LEU A 176 -14.05 18.90 -16.08
CA LEU A 176 -15.21 18.60 -16.90
C LEU A 176 -16.34 19.58 -16.56
N ALA A 177 -16.98 20.11 -17.60
CA ALA A 177 -18.17 20.93 -17.45
C ALA A 177 -19.27 20.11 -16.74
N GLY A 178 -19.73 20.61 -15.61
CA GLY A 178 -20.73 19.92 -14.80
C GLY A 178 -22.09 19.75 -15.49
N VAL A 179 -22.69 18.56 -15.33
CA VAL A 179 -24.14 18.43 -15.45
C VAL A 179 -24.74 19.09 -14.21
N CYS A 180 -25.79 19.91 -14.37
CA CYS A 180 -26.40 20.72 -13.31
C CYS A 180 -27.74 20.15 -12.81
N PRO A 181 -27.82 18.95 -12.20
CA PRO A 181 -29.09 18.46 -11.67
C PRO A 181 -29.48 19.24 -10.40
N GLN A 182 -30.78 19.46 -10.24
CA GLN A 182 -31.35 19.93 -8.97
C GLN A 182 -31.73 18.73 -8.12
N ASN A 183 -31.36 18.72 -6.83
CA ASN A 183 -31.93 17.74 -5.90
C ASN A 183 -33.40 18.08 -5.57
N SER A 184 -34.04 17.21 -4.79
CA SER A 184 -35.39 17.39 -4.24
C SER A 184 -35.56 18.62 -3.35
N ARG A 185 -34.48 19.32 -2.98
CA ARG A 185 -34.47 20.60 -2.23
C ARG A 185 -34.20 21.82 -3.12
N GLY A 186 -34.05 21.67 -4.44
CA GLY A 186 -33.82 22.75 -5.40
C GLY A 186 -32.39 23.31 -5.42
N VAL A 187 -31.42 22.62 -4.80
CA VAL A 187 -30.01 23.00 -4.84
C VAL A 187 -29.40 22.49 -6.14
N THR A 188 -28.75 23.39 -6.89
CA THR A 188 -28.08 23.07 -8.16
C THR A 188 -26.63 22.71 -7.88
N ASP A 189 -26.22 21.46 -8.14
CA ASP A 189 -24.80 21.12 -8.20
C ASP A 189 -24.29 21.44 -9.61
N CYS A 190 -23.62 22.57 -9.80
CA CYS A 190 -23.07 22.96 -11.10
C CYS A 190 -21.87 22.10 -11.58
N GLY A 191 -21.62 20.98 -10.92
CA GLY A 191 -20.61 19.98 -11.22
C GLY A 191 -19.18 20.47 -11.04
N LYS A 192 -18.41 19.60 -10.39
CA LYS A 192 -16.96 19.69 -10.28
C LYS A 192 -16.38 18.40 -10.84
N GLY A 193 -16.76 18.11 -12.07
CA GLY A 193 -16.30 16.93 -12.76
C GLY A 193 -14.82 17.04 -13.07
N ALA A 194 -14.16 15.89 -13.16
CA ALA A 194 -12.74 15.80 -13.40
C ALA A 194 -12.46 14.57 -14.24
N LEU A 195 -11.62 14.70 -15.27
CA LEU A 195 -10.93 13.57 -15.87
C LEU A 195 -9.47 13.67 -15.43
N VAL A 196 -9.00 12.66 -14.70
CA VAL A 196 -7.60 12.55 -14.31
C VAL A 196 -7.00 11.42 -15.11
N ASP A 197 -5.87 11.69 -15.77
CA ASP A 197 -5.28 10.80 -16.75
C ASP A 197 -3.79 10.60 -16.44
N THR A 198 -3.39 9.34 -16.33
CA THR A 198 -2.02 8.90 -16.03
C THR A 198 -1.48 8.07 -17.20
N PRO A 199 -0.20 7.71 -17.24
CA PRO A 199 0.31 6.76 -18.24
C PRO A 199 -0.42 5.41 -18.27
N ARG A 200 -1.07 5.01 -17.17
CA ARG A 200 -1.55 3.63 -16.95
C ARG A 200 -3.05 3.50 -16.78
N PHE A 201 -3.72 4.56 -16.36
CA PHE A 201 -5.17 4.57 -16.27
C PHE A 201 -5.74 5.98 -16.45
N SER A 202 -7.06 6.05 -16.56
CA SER A 202 -7.81 7.29 -16.40
C SER A 202 -8.97 7.07 -15.47
N VAL A 203 -9.29 8.08 -14.65
CA VAL A 203 -10.44 8.08 -13.76
C VAL A 203 -11.30 9.30 -14.02
N LYS A 204 -12.62 9.10 -14.10
CA LYS A 204 -13.59 10.19 -14.26
C LYS A 204 -14.36 10.35 -12.96
N PHE A 205 -14.48 11.60 -12.56
CA PHE A 205 -15.49 12.06 -11.62
C PHE A 205 -16.51 12.84 -12.42
N SER A 206 -17.75 12.36 -12.55
CA SER A 206 -18.79 13.15 -13.21
C SER A 206 -19.30 14.30 -12.34
N ARG A 207 -19.17 14.18 -11.02
CA ARG A 207 -19.64 15.18 -10.03
C ARG A 207 -18.73 15.25 -8.81
N ARG A 208 -19.13 15.96 -7.76
CA ARG A 208 -18.35 16.12 -6.51
C ARG A 208 -17.93 14.77 -5.93
N TRP A 209 -18.89 13.87 -5.77
CA TRP A 209 -18.71 12.57 -5.10
C TRP A 209 -18.56 11.37 -6.03
N VAL A 210 -19.17 11.47 -7.20
CA VAL A 210 -19.40 10.35 -8.11
C VAL A 210 -18.12 10.06 -8.89
N LEU A 211 -17.49 8.92 -8.59
CA LEU A 211 -16.42 8.30 -9.38
C LEU A 211 -17.07 7.16 -10.17
N ASP A 212 -17.19 7.36 -11.48
CA ASP A 212 -18.06 6.58 -12.38
C ASP A 212 -17.38 6.17 -13.68
N THR A 213 -16.05 6.26 -13.73
CA THR A 213 -15.29 5.65 -14.80
C THR A 213 -13.89 5.35 -14.29
N PHE A 214 -13.41 4.15 -14.61
CA PHE A 214 -12.04 3.73 -14.40
C PHE A 214 -11.58 2.90 -15.62
N ARG A 215 -10.63 3.43 -16.39
CA ARG A 215 -10.12 2.77 -17.60
C ARG A 215 -8.64 2.48 -17.46
N ILE A 216 -8.23 1.25 -17.78
CA ILE A 216 -6.82 0.85 -17.84
C ILE A 216 -6.30 1.07 -19.27
N LYS A 217 -5.12 1.67 -19.40
CA LYS A 217 -4.51 2.00 -20.69
C LYS A 217 -3.75 0.82 -21.29
N PRO A 218 -3.59 0.75 -22.63
CA PRO A 218 -3.74 1.84 -23.62
C PRO A 218 -5.15 2.09 -24.17
N ALA A 219 -6.14 1.21 -23.98
CA ALA A 219 -7.45 1.38 -24.61
C ALA A 219 -8.62 0.73 -23.86
N GLY A 220 -8.42 0.22 -22.64
CA GLY A 220 -9.45 -0.55 -21.93
C GLY A 220 -10.77 0.22 -21.84
N ASP A 221 -11.87 -0.50 -22.07
CA ASP A 221 -13.22 0.01 -21.82
C ASP A 221 -13.38 0.39 -20.33
N ASP A 222 -14.50 1.04 -20.01
CA ASP A 222 -14.78 1.40 -18.63
C ASP A 222 -14.93 0.14 -17.77
N LEU A 223 -14.07 -0.06 -16.78
CA LEU A 223 -14.18 -1.19 -15.86
C LEU A 223 -15.27 -0.96 -14.82
N LEU A 224 -15.52 0.30 -14.51
CA LEU A 224 -16.34 0.69 -13.39
C LEU A 224 -17.61 1.35 -13.92
N ASP A 225 -18.77 0.83 -13.53
CA ASP A 225 -19.98 1.65 -13.58
C ASP A 225 -19.86 2.74 -12.52
N ARG A 226 -19.65 2.32 -11.25
CA ARG A 226 -19.49 3.27 -10.15
C ARG A 226 -18.86 2.71 -8.89
N LEU A 227 -18.12 3.58 -8.19
CA LEU A 227 -17.82 3.38 -6.78
C LEU A 227 -18.98 3.90 -5.91
N LYS A 228 -19.73 2.99 -5.31
CA LYS A 228 -20.98 3.24 -4.60
C LYS A 228 -20.76 3.24 -3.09
N TYR A 229 -21.48 4.13 -2.41
CA TYR A 229 -21.52 4.18 -0.95
C TYR A 229 -22.97 4.16 -0.48
N ARG A 230 -23.25 3.43 0.60
CA ARG A 230 -24.59 3.39 1.21
C ARG A 230 -24.47 3.56 2.72
N VAL A 231 -25.24 4.50 3.25
CA VAL A 231 -25.36 4.70 4.70
C VAL A 231 -26.83 4.74 5.08
N TYR A 232 -27.12 4.17 6.25
CA TYR A 232 -28.46 4.16 6.79
C TYR A 232 -28.49 4.58 8.26
N ASP A 233 -29.34 5.54 8.58
CA ASP A 233 -29.46 6.12 9.92
C ASP A 233 -30.33 5.26 10.85
N LEU A 234 -30.04 5.31 12.15
CA LEU A 234 -30.73 4.62 13.24
C LEU A 234 -32.20 5.03 13.40
N PHE A 235 -32.60 6.22 12.92
CA PHE A 235 -33.92 6.80 13.16
C PHE A 235 -35.03 6.39 12.17
N ALA A 236 -34.74 5.56 11.16
CA ALA A 236 -35.75 5.05 10.23
C ALA A 236 -35.80 3.51 10.25
N PRO A 237 -36.74 2.83 10.92
CA PRO A 237 -36.75 1.35 10.91
C PRO A 237 -37.34 0.78 9.59
N GLY A 238 -36.54 0.09 8.78
CA GLY A 238 -37.00 -0.72 7.63
C GLY A 238 -36.15 -0.67 6.33
N ALA A 239 -34.81 -0.80 6.40
CA ALA A 239 -33.92 -0.51 5.27
C ALA A 239 -33.78 -1.64 4.24
N ASP A 240 -34.20 -1.38 3.00
CA ASP A 240 -33.64 -2.00 1.79
C ASP A 240 -32.67 -0.99 1.12
N ILE A 241 -31.76 -1.47 0.25
CA ILE A 241 -30.73 -0.66 -0.42
C ILE A 241 -31.29 0.62 -1.09
N GLY A 242 -32.53 0.56 -1.59
CA GLY A 242 -33.22 1.66 -2.26
C GLY A 242 -33.72 2.77 -1.33
N THR A 243 -33.51 2.67 -0.01
CA THR A 243 -33.90 3.69 0.99
C THR A 243 -32.71 4.29 1.73
N ALA A 244 -31.49 3.81 1.46
CA ALA A 244 -30.26 4.34 2.05
C ALA A 244 -29.85 5.66 1.40
N GLU A 245 -29.13 6.50 2.15
CA GLU A 245 -28.40 7.61 1.55
C GLU A 245 -27.27 7.07 0.66
N SER A 246 -27.00 7.75 -0.44
CA SER A 246 -26.07 7.31 -1.48
C SER A 246 -25.14 8.43 -1.93
N GLU A 247 -24.07 8.07 -2.63
CA GLU A 247 -23.12 9.02 -3.20
C GLU A 247 -23.77 10.04 -4.15
N GLU A 248 -24.93 9.70 -4.75
CA GLU A 248 -25.71 10.63 -5.57
C GLU A 248 -26.38 11.71 -4.72
N ALA A 249 -26.99 11.33 -3.60
CA ALA A 249 -27.58 12.29 -2.67
C ALA A 249 -26.49 13.23 -2.13
N TRP A 250 -25.36 12.66 -1.74
CA TRP A 250 -24.22 13.41 -1.21
C TRP A 250 -23.52 14.26 -2.25
N SER A 251 -23.45 13.84 -3.51
CA SER A 251 -22.89 14.70 -4.55
C SER A 251 -23.60 16.05 -4.63
N VAL A 252 -24.90 16.11 -4.34
CA VAL A 252 -25.64 17.37 -4.38
C VAL A 252 -25.59 18.14 -3.06
N THR A 253 -25.50 17.46 -1.92
CA THR A 253 -25.44 18.11 -0.59
C THR A 253 -24.04 18.44 -0.11
N SER A 254 -23.04 17.86 -0.75
CA SER A 254 -21.63 18.09 -0.47
C SER A 254 -21.17 19.49 -0.85
N GLU A 255 -20.12 19.96 -0.20
CA GLU A 255 -19.41 21.18 -0.54
C GLU A 255 -18.10 20.83 -1.24
N TRP A 256 -17.85 21.49 -2.37
CA TRP A 256 -16.58 21.41 -3.07
C TRP A 256 -15.53 22.23 -2.30
N ILE A 257 -14.46 21.58 -1.84
CA ILE A 257 -13.39 22.26 -1.11
C ILE A 257 -12.30 22.71 -2.09
N GLY A 258 -11.81 21.80 -2.93
CA GLY A 258 -10.81 22.16 -3.93
C GLY A 258 -10.14 20.96 -4.58
N HIS A 259 -9.22 21.27 -5.49
CA HIS A 259 -8.34 20.31 -6.14
C HIS A 259 -6.99 20.94 -6.45
N LYS A 260 -5.98 20.11 -6.67
CA LYS A 260 -4.65 20.51 -7.10
C LYS A 260 -4.07 19.43 -8.01
N SER A 261 -3.46 19.85 -9.12
CA SER A 261 -2.71 18.95 -10.00
C SER A 261 -1.26 19.40 -10.01
N GLY A 262 -0.32 18.51 -9.68
CA GLY A 262 1.10 18.77 -9.78
C GLY A 262 1.83 17.72 -10.62
N LEU A 263 3.15 17.66 -10.47
CA LEU A 263 3.98 16.74 -11.26
C LEU A 263 3.79 15.27 -10.87
N VAL A 264 3.40 14.99 -9.63
CA VAL A 264 3.42 13.64 -9.06
C VAL A 264 2.03 13.09 -8.81
N ARG A 265 1.12 13.92 -8.28
CA ARG A 265 -0.25 13.50 -7.95
C ARG A 265 -1.28 14.59 -8.22
N TYR A 266 -2.52 14.14 -8.42
CA TYR A 266 -3.70 14.99 -8.34
C TYR A 266 -4.38 14.80 -6.98
N ILE A 267 -4.80 15.90 -6.36
CA ILE A 267 -5.53 15.94 -5.08
C ILE A 267 -6.91 16.53 -5.34
N ARG A 268 -7.92 15.93 -4.73
CA ARG A 268 -9.30 16.44 -4.70
C ARG A 268 -9.87 16.30 -3.30
N GLN A 269 -10.51 17.35 -2.80
CA GLN A 269 -11.18 17.32 -1.50
C GLN A 269 -12.63 17.79 -1.59
N VAL A 270 -13.51 17.04 -0.96
CA VAL A 270 -14.94 17.29 -0.89
C VAL A 270 -15.42 17.07 0.55
N ASN A 271 -16.30 17.95 1.02
CA ASN A 271 -17.02 17.78 2.29
C ASN A 271 -18.41 17.22 1.98
N ASP A 272 -18.78 16.09 2.58
CA ASP A 272 -19.80 15.15 2.11
C ASP A 272 -21.26 15.59 2.34
N ALA A 273 -21.59 16.07 3.55
CA ALA A 273 -23.00 16.09 3.97
C ALA A 273 -23.39 17.34 4.78
N ALA A 274 -24.38 18.07 4.25
CA ALA A 274 -25.07 19.16 4.94
C ALA A 274 -26.05 18.63 6.00
N SER A 275 -25.54 18.07 7.09
CA SER A 275 -26.28 17.94 8.36
C SER A 275 -25.57 18.81 9.42
N ALA A 276 -26.32 19.44 10.32
CA ALA A 276 -25.78 20.45 11.23
C ALA A 276 -24.76 19.87 12.24
N ASP A 277 -24.75 18.55 12.42
CA ASP A 277 -23.98 17.84 13.45
C ASP A 277 -22.95 16.84 12.87
N ASN A 278 -22.93 16.59 11.55
CA ASN A 278 -22.00 15.67 10.89
C ASN A 278 -20.92 16.41 10.10
N LYS A 279 -19.71 15.85 10.07
CA LYS A 279 -18.57 16.35 9.29
C LYS A 279 -17.86 15.16 8.64
N THR A 280 -17.99 15.04 7.34
CA THR A 280 -17.45 13.91 6.59
C THR A 280 -16.60 14.47 5.46
N TYR A 281 -15.32 14.11 5.40
CA TYR A 281 -14.38 14.60 4.40
C TYR A 281 -13.90 13.46 3.54
N VAL A 282 -13.83 13.71 2.24
CA VAL A 282 -13.21 12.80 1.29
C VAL A 282 -12.06 13.50 0.61
N ARG A 283 -10.89 12.89 0.75
CA ARG A 283 -9.68 13.25 0.02
C ARG A 283 -9.39 12.13 -0.97
N THR A 284 -9.14 12.51 -2.22
CA THR A 284 -8.74 11.58 -3.26
C THR A 284 -7.41 12.01 -3.83
N PHE A 285 -6.45 11.11 -3.77
CA PHE A 285 -5.14 11.22 -4.38
C PHE A 285 -5.08 10.30 -5.58
N VAL A 286 -4.65 10.83 -6.72
CA VAL A 286 -4.40 10.05 -7.93
C VAL A 286 -2.91 10.18 -8.26
N TYR A 287 -2.20 9.08 -8.06
CA TYR A 287 -0.80 8.85 -8.39
C TYR A 287 -0.70 8.09 -9.72
N PRO A 288 0.52 7.91 -10.27
CA PRO A 288 0.68 7.34 -11.62
C PRO A 288 0.13 5.92 -11.76
N GLU A 289 0.24 5.11 -10.71
CA GLU A 289 -0.20 3.70 -10.63
C GLU A 289 -1.12 3.43 -9.42
N LEU A 290 -1.64 4.46 -8.76
CA LEU A 290 -2.40 4.29 -7.52
C LEU A 290 -3.47 5.37 -7.37
N ILE A 291 -4.69 4.97 -7.03
CA ILE A 291 -5.69 5.90 -6.48
C ILE A 291 -5.80 5.61 -4.99
N VAL A 292 -5.68 6.64 -4.15
CA VAL A 292 -5.98 6.56 -2.71
C VAL A 292 -7.19 7.43 -2.44
N ARG A 293 -8.25 6.87 -1.87
CA ARG A 293 -9.45 7.59 -1.46
C ARG A 293 -9.63 7.43 0.03
N GLU A 294 -9.42 8.50 0.76
CA GLU A 294 -9.57 8.59 2.20
C GLU A 294 -10.91 9.22 2.54
N HIS A 295 -11.58 8.61 3.51
CA HIS A 295 -12.82 9.08 4.09
C HIS A 295 -12.57 9.30 5.58
N GLU A 296 -12.76 10.51 6.05
CA GLU A 296 -12.86 10.81 7.48
C GLU A 296 -14.32 11.04 7.81
N LEU A 297 -14.83 10.27 8.76
CA LEU A 297 -16.25 10.24 9.06
C LEU A 297 -16.50 10.68 10.50
N LEU A 298 -17.11 11.85 10.68
CA LEU A 298 -17.74 12.28 11.93
C LEU A 298 -19.26 12.32 11.71
N VAL A 299 -19.95 11.30 12.19
CA VAL A 299 -21.38 11.12 11.91
C VAL A 299 -22.15 10.80 13.19
N HIS A 300 -23.45 11.14 13.15
CA HIS A 300 -24.43 10.58 14.08
C HIS A 300 -24.45 9.04 13.97
N PRO A 301 -25.11 8.33 14.91
CA PRO A 301 -25.14 6.87 14.91
C PRO A 301 -25.60 6.32 13.55
N LEU A 302 -24.94 5.27 13.03
CA LEU A 302 -25.32 4.62 11.78
C LEU A 302 -25.76 3.17 12.04
N ASN A 303 -26.80 2.68 11.37
CA ASN A 303 -27.13 1.26 11.42
C ASN A 303 -26.11 0.43 10.62
N PHE A 304 -25.69 0.93 9.47
CA PHE A 304 -24.67 0.32 8.62
C PHE A 304 -23.98 1.34 7.71
N LEU A 305 -22.79 0.97 7.24
CA LEU A 305 -21.99 1.66 6.22
C LEU A 305 -21.50 0.63 5.19
N TRP A 306 -21.79 0.85 3.91
CA TRP A 306 -21.32 0.01 2.80
C TRP A 306 -20.51 0.84 1.81
N ALA A 307 -19.39 0.29 1.36
CA ALA A 307 -18.58 0.83 0.26
C ALA A 307 -18.28 -0.31 -0.71
N TYR A 308 -18.68 -0.17 -1.96
CA TYR A 308 -18.56 -1.24 -2.95
C TYR A 308 -18.42 -0.72 -4.37
N PHE A 309 -17.83 -1.55 -5.22
CA PHE A 309 -17.63 -1.32 -6.64
C PHE A 309 -18.71 -2.00 -7.43
N ASP A 310 -19.32 -1.29 -8.37
CA ASP A 310 -20.20 -1.88 -9.36
C ASP A 310 -19.53 -1.85 -10.73
N PHE A 311 -19.42 -3.02 -11.36
CA PHE A 311 -18.71 -3.15 -12.62
C PHE A 311 -19.57 -2.71 -13.79
N SER A 312 -18.94 -2.16 -14.82
CA SER A 312 -19.67 -1.85 -16.04
C SER A 312 -20.01 -3.14 -16.79
N GLN A 313 -21.11 -3.14 -17.56
CA GLN A 313 -21.45 -4.23 -18.46
C GLN A 313 -20.33 -4.55 -19.47
N GLN A 314 -19.46 -3.58 -19.80
CA GLN A 314 -18.35 -3.74 -20.75
C GLN A 314 -17.18 -4.51 -20.12
N ALA A 315 -17.05 -4.47 -18.79
CA ALA A 315 -16.01 -5.20 -18.06
C ALA A 315 -16.29 -6.70 -17.96
N LEU A 316 -17.54 -7.13 -18.18
CA LEU A 316 -17.96 -8.51 -17.95
C LEU A 316 -17.47 -9.48 -19.04
N PRO A 317 -17.10 -10.73 -18.68
CA PRO A 317 -17.04 -11.25 -17.32
C PRO A 317 -15.81 -10.77 -16.56
N VAL A 318 -15.99 -10.44 -15.28
CA VAL A 318 -14.88 -10.09 -14.36
C VAL A 318 -14.61 -11.29 -13.46
N THR A 319 -13.35 -11.69 -13.30
CA THR A 319 -12.95 -12.65 -12.26
C THR A 319 -12.47 -11.89 -11.04
N LEU A 320 -13.13 -12.07 -9.92
CA LEU A 320 -12.67 -11.58 -8.62
C LEU A 320 -11.81 -12.65 -7.94
N TYR A 321 -10.56 -12.34 -7.67
CA TYR A 321 -9.66 -13.16 -6.86
C TYR A 321 -9.59 -12.62 -5.43
N TYR A 322 -9.50 -13.54 -4.47
CA TYR A 322 -9.37 -13.25 -3.04
C TYR A 322 -8.56 -14.36 -2.36
N SER A 323 -8.15 -14.14 -1.10
CA SER A 323 -7.39 -15.15 -0.34
C SER A 323 -8.21 -16.45 -0.21
N GLY A 324 -7.72 -17.52 -0.84
CA GLY A 324 -8.35 -18.83 -0.81
C GLY A 324 -9.40 -19.12 -1.89
N GLY A 325 -9.63 -18.23 -2.87
CA GLY A 325 -10.56 -18.52 -3.95
C GLY A 325 -10.75 -17.44 -5.02
N SER A 326 -11.76 -17.67 -5.87
CA SER A 326 -12.18 -16.73 -6.90
C SER A 326 -13.67 -16.91 -7.22
N VAL A 327 -14.33 -15.84 -7.63
CA VAL A 327 -15.71 -15.86 -8.16
C VAL A 327 -15.75 -15.13 -9.50
N THR A 328 -16.61 -15.55 -10.41
CA THR A 328 -16.84 -14.84 -11.68
C THR A 328 -18.02 -13.91 -11.50
N ILE A 329 -17.96 -12.73 -12.09
CA ILE A 329 -19.05 -11.77 -12.18
C ILE A 329 -19.53 -11.80 -13.61
N ASP A 330 -20.78 -12.19 -13.83
CA ASP A 330 -21.41 -12.29 -15.13
C ASP A 330 -22.88 -11.82 -15.16
N GLY A 331 -23.35 -11.22 -14.06
CA GLY A 331 -24.72 -10.75 -13.88
C GLY A 331 -25.68 -11.82 -13.35
N VAL A 332 -25.17 -13.00 -12.96
CA VAL A 332 -25.94 -14.11 -12.37
C VAL A 332 -25.55 -14.31 -10.91
N PRO A 333 -26.52 -14.44 -9.98
CA PRO A 333 -26.20 -14.53 -8.55
C PRO A 333 -25.27 -15.70 -8.21
N ASP A 334 -24.09 -15.36 -7.71
CA ASP A 334 -23.08 -16.31 -7.26
C ASP A 334 -22.96 -16.39 -5.74
N ALA A 335 -22.53 -17.56 -5.26
CA ALA A 335 -22.19 -17.75 -3.85
C ALA A 335 -20.87 -17.05 -3.53
N PHE A 336 -20.86 -16.26 -2.45
CA PHE A 336 -19.68 -15.53 -2.01
C PHE A 336 -19.47 -15.69 -0.50
N PRO A 337 -18.23 -15.84 -0.02
CA PRO A 337 -17.95 -15.89 1.42
C PRO A 337 -18.39 -14.62 2.14
N GLU A 338 -19.22 -14.75 3.18
CA GLU A 338 -19.60 -13.62 4.04
C GLU A 338 -18.45 -13.19 4.98
N THR A 339 -17.51 -14.10 5.29
CA THR A 339 -16.36 -13.84 6.14
C THR A 339 -15.42 -12.83 5.47
N PRO A 340 -15.17 -11.66 6.08
CA PRO A 340 -14.29 -10.64 5.52
C PRO A 340 -12.96 -11.21 5.04
N PHE A 341 -12.55 -10.87 3.82
CA PHE A 341 -11.20 -11.18 3.38
C PHE A 341 -10.20 -10.25 4.08
N GLU A 342 -8.92 -10.58 3.97
CA GLU A 342 -7.79 -9.79 4.46
C GLU A 342 -7.63 -8.47 3.69
N HIS A 343 -8.71 -7.77 3.34
CA HIS A 343 -8.74 -6.44 2.73
C HIS A 343 -7.94 -6.23 1.44
N VAL A 344 -7.65 -7.31 0.69
CA VAL A 344 -7.05 -7.29 -0.66
C VAL A 344 -7.91 -8.16 -1.59
N LEU A 345 -8.33 -7.58 -2.71
CA LEU A 345 -9.06 -8.26 -3.80
C LEU A 345 -8.42 -7.88 -5.13
N GLU A 346 -8.45 -8.78 -6.11
CA GLU A 346 -8.15 -8.43 -7.51
C GLU A 346 -9.41 -8.61 -8.34
N ALA A 347 -9.74 -7.61 -9.16
CA ALA A 347 -10.72 -7.72 -10.23
C ALA A 347 -10.00 -7.81 -11.57
N SER A 348 -10.21 -8.89 -12.31
CA SER A 348 -9.55 -9.15 -13.61
C SER A 348 -10.57 -9.33 -14.73
N SER A 349 -10.38 -8.63 -15.84
CA SER A 349 -11.24 -8.67 -17.04
C SER A 349 -10.42 -8.74 -18.33
N SER A 350 -11.07 -8.75 -19.49
CA SER A 350 -10.37 -8.58 -20.78
C SER A 350 -9.73 -7.19 -20.96
N GLU A 351 -10.20 -6.19 -20.22
CA GLU A 351 -9.76 -4.80 -20.33
C GLU A 351 -8.58 -4.49 -19.38
N GLY A 352 -8.24 -5.44 -18.51
CA GLY A 352 -7.16 -5.34 -17.53
C GLY A 352 -7.57 -5.84 -16.14
N SER A 353 -6.60 -5.85 -15.23
CA SER A 353 -6.80 -6.18 -13.82
C SER A 353 -6.63 -4.94 -12.94
N PHE A 354 -7.27 -4.89 -11.78
CA PHE A 354 -6.90 -3.95 -10.74
C PHE A 354 -7.07 -4.54 -9.34
N ILE A 355 -6.22 -4.09 -8.43
CA ILE A 355 -6.24 -4.46 -7.03
C ILE A 355 -7.08 -3.45 -6.26
N ILE A 356 -7.92 -3.96 -5.38
CA ILE A 356 -8.68 -3.21 -4.39
C ILE A 356 -8.07 -3.53 -3.03
N MET A 357 -7.50 -2.52 -2.37
CA MET A 357 -7.08 -2.65 -0.98
C MET A 357 -7.89 -1.70 -0.12
N THR A 358 -8.33 -2.18 1.03
CA THR A 358 -9.10 -1.38 1.99
C THR A 358 -8.41 -1.34 3.34
N ALA A 359 -8.50 -0.22 4.03
CA ALA A 359 -8.09 -0.10 5.42
C ALA A 359 -9.10 0.79 6.14
N TYR A 360 -9.33 0.54 7.42
CA TYR A 360 -10.23 1.38 8.20
C TYR A 360 -9.87 1.36 9.68
N SER A 361 -10.28 2.41 10.39
CA SER A 361 -10.04 2.57 11.82
C SER A 361 -11.22 3.21 12.52
N GLY A 362 -11.33 3.01 13.83
CA GLY A 362 -12.43 3.52 14.65
C GLY A 362 -13.68 2.65 14.64
N PHE A 363 -13.76 1.61 13.80
CA PHE A 363 -14.95 0.77 13.63
C PHE A 363 -14.97 -0.47 14.54
N ASP A 364 -14.29 -0.45 15.69
CA ASP A 364 -14.03 -1.63 16.52
C ASP A 364 -15.29 -2.36 17.03
N GLN A 365 -16.44 -1.67 17.06
CA GLN A 365 -17.73 -2.24 17.47
C GLN A 365 -18.57 -2.74 16.29
N ALA A 366 -18.16 -2.44 15.06
CA ALA A 366 -18.88 -2.86 13.86
C ALA A 366 -18.61 -4.33 13.56
N THR A 367 -19.65 -5.04 13.11
CA THR A 367 -19.49 -6.35 12.49
C THR A 367 -19.27 -6.15 11.01
N GLU A 368 -18.08 -6.56 10.54
CA GLU A 368 -17.70 -6.55 9.14
C GLU A 368 -18.19 -7.84 8.45
N SER A 369 -18.60 -7.69 7.19
CA SER A 369 -18.92 -8.79 6.28
C SER A 369 -18.55 -8.36 4.85
N ASN A 370 -18.16 -9.31 4.01
CA ASN A 370 -18.09 -9.01 2.58
C ASN A 370 -19.48 -8.82 2.01
N PHE A 371 -19.58 -7.96 1.02
CA PHE A 371 -20.74 -7.84 0.17
C PHE A 371 -20.37 -8.25 -1.25
N LEU A 372 -21.15 -9.15 -1.82
CA LEU A 372 -21.21 -9.37 -3.26
C LEU A 372 -22.67 -9.43 -3.68
N ASN A 373 -23.01 -8.68 -4.71
CA ASN A 373 -24.27 -8.85 -5.41
C ASN A 373 -24.05 -8.81 -6.92
N ASP A 374 -24.10 -9.99 -7.54
CA ASP A 374 -24.01 -10.15 -8.98
C ASP A 374 -25.39 -10.50 -9.57
N ASP A 375 -26.24 -9.52 -9.76
CA ASP A 375 -27.61 -9.73 -10.26
C ASP A 375 -28.00 -8.56 -11.15
N ALA A 376 -27.96 -8.80 -12.46
CA ALA A 376 -28.36 -7.81 -13.47
C ALA A 376 -29.84 -7.40 -13.38
N SER A 377 -30.67 -8.12 -12.60
CA SER A 377 -32.07 -7.78 -12.36
C SER A 377 -32.31 -7.04 -11.04
N PHE A 378 -31.28 -6.89 -10.21
CA PHE A 378 -31.40 -6.31 -8.88
C PHE A 378 -31.44 -4.79 -8.91
N TRP A 379 -32.49 -4.23 -8.32
CA TRP A 379 -32.65 -2.79 -8.13
C TRP A 379 -31.72 -2.27 -7.03
N ASP A 380 -30.60 -1.68 -7.42
CA ASP A 380 -29.57 -1.14 -6.52
C ASP A 380 -29.89 0.28 -5.96
N GLY A 381 -31.00 0.86 -6.41
CA GLY A 381 -31.50 2.15 -5.96
C GLY A 381 -30.81 3.37 -6.60
N THR A 382 -29.99 3.20 -7.64
CA THR A 382 -29.42 4.32 -8.40
C THR A 382 -30.26 4.65 -9.62
N GLY A 383 -30.46 5.93 -9.93
CA GLY A 383 -31.33 6.34 -11.04
C GLY A 383 -30.76 6.13 -12.45
N GLU A 384 -29.69 5.34 -12.62
CA GLU A 384 -28.97 5.19 -13.88
C GLU A 384 -29.42 3.97 -14.69
N ASP A 385 -29.15 2.75 -14.21
CA ASP A 385 -29.47 1.52 -14.94
C ASP A 385 -30.25 0.47 -14.13
N ASN A 386 -30.40 0.68 -12.82
CA ASN A 386 -31.11 -0.21 -11.90
C ASN A 386 -30.48 -1.60 -11.77
N GLN A 387 -29.17 -1.74 -11.96
CA GLN A 387 -28.48 -3.04 -11.92
C GLN A 387 -27.39 -3.08 -10.85
N SER A 388 -26.95 -4.30 -10.54
CA SER A 388 -25.83 -4.57 -9.65
C SER A 388 -24.99 -5.66 -10.31
N LEU A 389 -23.99 -5.25 -11.08
CA LEU A 389 -23.08 -6.14 -11.80
C LEU A 389 -21.82 -6.30 -10.95
N GLY A 390 -21.81 -7.34 -10.11
CA GLY A 390 -20.72 -7.62 -9.19
C GLY A 390 -20.45 -6.51 -8.18
N SER A 391 -21.49 -5.97 -7.56
CA SER A 391 -21.36 -5.01 -6.46
C SER A 391 -20.58 -5.62 -5.31
N VAL A 392 -19.27 -5.37 -5.26
CA VAL A 392 -18.31 -6.01 -4.35
C VAL A 392 -17.67 -5.01 -3.42
N GLY A 393 -17.63 -5.32 -2.13
CA GLY A 393 -16.91 -4.50 -1.17
C GLY A 393 -17.18 -4.87 0.28
N ILE A 394 -17.04 -3.90 1.18
CA ILE A 394 -17.17 -4.09 2.62
C ILE A 394 -18.51 -3.57 3.10
N LYS A 395 -19.15 -4.39 3.94
CA LYS A 395 -20.36 -4.05 4.69
C LYS A 395 -20.08 -4.07 6.18
N MET A 396 -20.24 -2.92 6.82
CA MET A 396 -20.16 -2.77 8.26
C MET A 396 -21.56 -2.60 8.85
N THR A 397 -21.89 -3.39 9.88
CA THR A 397 -23.17 -3.31 10.60
C THR A 397 -22.95 -3.11 12.09
N GLY A 398 -23.94 -2.57 12.80
CA GLY A 398 -23.81 -2.36 14.24
C GLY A 398 -22.89 -1.20 14.62
N VAL A 399 -22.86 -0.15 13.78
CA VAL A 399 -22.06 1.07 14.01
C VAL A 399 -22.72 1.92 15.12
N ALA A 400 -22.54 1.52 16.39
CA ALA A 400 -23.22 2.04 17.60
C ALA A 400 -22.88 3.52 17.98
N PRO A 401 -23.57 4.17 18.94
CA PRO A 401 -23.99 5.57 18.79
C PRO A 401 -22.95 6.65 19.08
N ALA A 402 -23.11 7.73 18.33
CA ALA A 402 -22.43 9.02 18.28
C ALA A 402 -21.92 9.68 19.57
N PRO A 403 -20.97 10.64 19.42
CA PRO A 403 -20.28 10.99 18.16
C PRO A 403 -19.19 9.97 17.84
N TRP A 404 -19.28 9.37 16.65
CA TRP A 404 -18.35 8.37 16.18
C TRP A 404 -17.35 9.03 15.23
N THR A 405 -16.07 8.67 15.36
CA THR A 405 -15.00 9.09 14.47
C THR A 405 -14.32 7.84 13.93
N GLY A 406 -14.13 7.79 12.63
CA GLY A 406 -13.22 6.82 12.05
C GLY A 406 -12.95 7.10 10.59
N SER A 407 -12.04 6.30 10.06
CA SER A 407 -11.50 6.49 8.73
C SER A 407 -11.65 5.24 7.87
N PHE A 408 -11.84 5.45 6.57
CA PHE A 408 -11.83 4.40 5.57
C PHE A 408 -10.92 4.83 4.42
N GLU A 409 -9.95 4.01 4.08
CA GLU A 409 -9.04 4.19 2.95
C GLU A 409 -9.32 3.11 1.92
N LEU A 410 -9.40 3.54 0.66
CA LEU A 410 -9.53 2.67 -0.50
C LEU A 410 -8.37 2.94 -1.46
N LYS A 411 -7.61 1.89 -1.78
CA LYS A 411 -6.51 1.92 -2.74
C LYS A 411 -6.86 1.11 -3.97
N LEU A 412 -6.68 1.70 -5.16
CA LEU A 412 -6.85 1.05 -6.45
C LEU A 412 -5.52 1.02 -7.21
N VAL A 413 -5.07 -0.17 -7.59
CA VAL A 413 -3.83 -0.36 -8.35
C VAL A 413 -4.14 -1.02 -9.69
N PRO A 414 -4.01 -0.32 -10.82
CA PRO A 414 -4.22 -0.91 -12.13
C PRO A 414 -3.03 -1.77 -12.56
N GLU A 415 -3.34 -2.89 -13.20
CA GLU A 415 -2.37 -3.81 -13.77
C GLU A 415 -2.66 -4.01 -15.26
N ALA A 416 -1.61 -3.86 -16.07
CA ALA A 416 -1.73 -3.98 -17.52
C ALA A 416 -1.77 -5.46 -17.95
N GLY A 417 -2.88 -5.86 -18.57
CA GLY A 417 -3.11 -7.21 -19.06
C GLY A 417 -3.74 -8.14 -18.02
N ASN A 418 -3.94 -9.40 -18.41
CA ASN A 418 -4.55 -10.41 -17.54
C ASN A 418 -3.43 -11.05 -16.71
N SER A 419 -3.09 -10.41 -15.59
CA SER A 419 -2.12 -10.93 -14.64
C SER A 419 -2.64 -12.20 -13.96
N PRO A 420 -1.78 -13.18 -13.64
CA PRO A 420 -2.17 -14.29 -12.79
C PRO A 420 -2.42 -13.75 -11.38
N ASN A 421 -3.56 -14.07 -10.77
CA ASN A 421 -3.97 -13.73 -9.39
C ASN A 421 -2.84 -13.16 -8.51
N LEU A 422 -2.89 -11.85 -8.28
CA LEU A 422 -1.88 -11.06 -7.59
C LEU A 422 -2.23 -10.76 -6.13
N VAL A 423 -3.32 -11.33 -5.59
CA VAL A 423 -3.77 -11.09 -4.21
C VAL A 423 -2.63 -11.30 -3.22
N ASP A 424 -1.96 -12.46 -3.25
CA ASP A 424 -0.84 -12.76 -2.34
C ASP A 424 0.34 -11.80 -2.50
N THR A 425 0.55 -11.25 -3.70
CA THR A 425 1.64 -10.29 -3.95
C THR A 425 1.32 -8.95 -3.29
N PHE A 426 0.10 -8.45 -3.45
CA PHE A 426 -0.32 -7.18 -2.87
C PHE A 426 -0.59 -7.27 -1.37
N THR A 427 -1.02 -8.43 -0.87
CA THR A 427 -1.04 -8.73 0.57
C THR A 427 0.36 -8.56 1.16
N ARG A 428 1.38 -9.16 0.53
CA ARG A 428 2.78 -9.00 0.95
C ARG A 428 3.27 -7.55 0.90
N TYR A 429 2.97 -6.82 -0.17
CA TYR A 429 3.36 -5.40 -0.27
C TYR A 429 2.72 -4.53 0.80
N ARG A 430 1.47 -4.79 1.15
CA ARG A 430 0.79 -4.09 2.23
C ARG A 430 1.42 -4.40 3.59
N GLU A 431 1.75 -5.66 3.84
CA GLU A 431 2.37 -6.11 5.10
C GLU A 431 3.83 -5.66 5.23
N ASN A 432 4.48 -5.34 4.10
CA ASN A 432 5.88 -4.94 4.02
C ASN A 432 6.00 -3.59 3.27
N PRO A 433 5.53 -2.48 3.86
CA PRO A 433 5.56 -1.16 3.23
C PRO A 433 7.01 -0.71 2.97
N LEU A 434 7.19 0.23 2.04
CA LEU A 434 8.52 0.81 1.81
C LEU A 434 9.03 1.53 3.06
N GLY A 435 10.26 1.22 3.45
CA GLY A 435 10.98 1.96 4.48
C GLY A 435 11.55 3.25 3.89
N VAL A 436 11.37 4.37 4.59
CA VAL A 436 11.92 5.67 4.16
C VAL A 436 12.77 6.23 5.28
N SER A 437 14.00 6.62 4.97
CA SER A 437 14.86 7.34 5.94
C SER A 437 15.49 8.58 5.32
N VAL A 438 15.64 9.59 6.16
CA VAL A 438 16.09 10.94 5.76
C VAL A 438 17.37 11.26 6.52
N SER A 439 18.40 11.71 5.80
CA SER A 439 19.66 12.16 6.41
C SER A 439 20.16 13.44 5.75
N VAL A 440 20.75 14.33 6.54
CA VAL A 440 21.32 15.59 6.01
C VAL A 440 22.47 15.27 5.06
N TRP A 441 22.39 15.77 3.82
CA TRP A 441 23.45 15.59 2.84
C TRP A 441 24.61 16.55 3.09
N ASN A 442 25.64 16.05 3.78
CA ASN A 442 26.85 16.79 4.06
C ASN A 442 27.85 16.69 2.90
N ALA A 443 27.83 17.66 1.99
CA ALA A 443 28.78 17.72 0.86
C ALA A 443 30.25 17.97 1.27
N SER A 444 30.54 18.22 2.54
CA SER A 444 31.88 18.62 3.03
C SER A 444 32.48 17.73 4.13
N ALA A 445 31.85 16.61 4.46
CA ALA A 445 32.42 15.67 5.41
C ALA A 445 32.31 14.25 4.83
N PRO A 446 33.37 13.42 4.87
CA PRO A 446 33.14 11.99 4.98
C PRO A 446 32.15 11.80 6.14
N PRO A 447 31.22 10.83 6.09
CA PRO A 447 30.48 10.48 7.28
C PRO A 447 31.48 10.34 8.43
N PRO A 448 31.16 10.75 9.68
CA PRO A 448 31.89 10.22 10.81
C PRO A 448 31.99 8.72 10.53
N ALA A 449 33.22 8.16 10.51
CA ALA A 449 33.34 6.72 10.34
C ALA A 449 32.39 6.13 11.37
N CYS A 450 31.32 5.49 10.92
CA CYS A 450 30.34 4.93 11.81
C CYS A 450 31.14 4.01 12.72
N GLN A 451 31.14 4.37 13.99
CA GLN A 451 31.92 3.66 14.96
C GLN A 451 31.02 2.51 15.38
N ASP A 452 31.42 1.29 15.02
CA ASP A 452 30.99 0.06 15.67
C ASP A 452 31.42 0.15 17.14
N SER A 453 30.56 0.71 18.00
CA SER A 453 30.95 1.08 19.36
C SER A 453 30.98 -0.12 20.30
N ASP A 454 30.21 -1.17 20.01
CA ASP A 454 30.15 -2.41 20.78
C ASP A 454 30.94 -3.58 20.18
N GLY A 455 31.36 -3.47 18.92
CA GLY A 455 32.31 -4.37 18.26
C GLY A 455 31.68 -5.59 17.59
N ASP A 456 30.40 -5.54 17.23
CA ASP A 456 29.69 -6.67 16.63
C ASP A 456 29.83 -6.79 15.10
N GLY A 457 30.49 -5.80 14.48
CA GLY A 457 30.75 -5.73 13.05
C GLY A 457 29.69 -4.99 12.25
N PHE A 458 28.67 -4.42 12.90
CA PHE A 458 27.71 -3.49 12.34
C PHE A 458 28.01 -2.07 12.79
N ASN A 459 27.36 -1.12 12.13
CA ASN A 459 27.58 0.30 12.33
C ASN A 459 26.26 0.90 12.84
N ALA A 460 26.33 1.83 13.79
CA ALA A 460 25.15 2.55 14.29
C ALA A 460 24.17 3.04 13.20
N SER A 461 22.89 2.74 13.38
CA SER A 461 21.75 3.24 12.59
C SER A 461 21.66 4.76 12.61
N SER A 462 22.03 5.39 13.73
CA SER A 462 22.06 6.86 13.88
C SER A 462 22.98 7.58 12.89
N CYS A 463 23.93 6.87 12.26
CA CYS A 463 24.78 7.40 11.19
C CYS A 463 24.61 6.68 9.84
N GLY A 464 23.52 5.90 9.69
CA GLY A 464 23.16 5.20 8.46
C GLY A 464 23.74 3.79 8.32
N GLY A 465 24.23 3.18 9.41
CA GLY A 465 24.48 1.74 9.46
C GLY A 465 23.20 0.94 9.79
N LEU A 466 23.33 -0.37 10.04
CA LEU A 466 22.19 -1.28 10.25
C LEU A 466 21.96 -1.62 11.73
N ASP A 467 22.78 -1.11 12.63
CA ASP A 467 22.71 -1.43 14.06
C ASP A 467 21.74 -0.48 14.80
N CYS A 468 20.63 -1.02 15.26
CA CYS A 468 19.59 -0.28 15.96
C CYS A 468 19.99 0.08 17.40
N ASP A 469 20.97 -0.59 18.02
CA ASP A 469 21.53 -0.24 19.34
C ASP A 469 23.05 -0.50 19.40
N ASP A 470 23.82 0.45 18.86
CA ASP A 470 25.30 0.47 18.84
C ASP A 470 25.95 0.52 20.23
N SER A 471 25.21 0.30 21.31
CA SER A 471 25.74 0.11 22.65
C SER A 471 25.65 -1.32 23.17
N ASP A 472 25.02 -2.23 22.41
CA ASP A 472 24.84 -3.63 22.76
C ASP A 472 25.08 -4.57 21.57
N ALA A 473 26.26 -5.21 21.55
CA ALA A 473 26.70 -6.15 20.51
C ALA A 473 25.79 -7.39 20.30
N ALA A 474 24.74 -7.56 21.12
CA ALA A 474 23.72 -8.58 20.93
C ALA A 474 22.54 -8.10 20.06
N ILE A 475 22.36 -6.79 19.89
CA ILE A 475 21.30 -6.14 19.13
C ILE A 475 21.87 -5.65 17.81
N ASN A 476 21.62 -6.38 16.72
CA ASN A 476 22.15 -6.05 15.39
C ASN A 476 21.44 -6.87 14.31
N PRO A 477 21.69 -6.63 13.01
CA PRO A 477 21.09 -7.43 11.94
C PRO A 477 21.38 -8.94 11.98
N ASN A 478 22.37 -9.36 12.78
CA ASN A 478 22.65 -10.76 13.05
C ASN A 478 22.16 -11.28 14.41
N GLY A 479 21.52 -10.42 15.21
CA GLY A 479 20.94 -10.72 16.51
C GLY A 479 19.92 -11.85 16.45
N ASN A 480 19.77 -12.55 17.57
CA ASN A 480 18.78 -13.60 17.72
C ASN A 480 17.57 -13.00 18.41
N GLU A 481 16.46 -12.95 17.68
CA GLU A 481 15.20 -12.39 18.18
C GLU A 481 14.73 -13.16 19.42
N HIS A 482 14.48 -12.44 20.51
CA HIS A 482 13.98 -13.01 21.75
C HIS A 482 12.48 -12.76 21.84
N CYS A 483 11.68 -13.79 21.55
CA CYS A 483 10.22 -13.73 21.63
C CYS A 483 9.71 -13.73 23.08
N GLY A 484 9.94 -12.62 23.77
CA GLY A 484 9.68 -12.43 25.19
C GLY A 484 8.66 -11.32 25.47
N SER A 485 8.64 -10.88 26.72
CA SER A 485 7.81 -9.74 27.15
C SER A 485 8.47 -8.39 26.90
N ASP A 486 9.71 -8.39 26.42
CA ASP A 486 10.42 -7.22 25.93
C ASP A 486 9.72 -6.65 24.68
N THR A 487 10.08 -5.41 24.35
CA THR A 487 9.70 -4.75 23.09
C THR A 487 10.98 -4.27 22.42
N VAL A 488 12.02 -5.09 22.50
CA VAL A 488 13.33 -4.83 21.92
C VAL A 488 13.36 -5.57 20.58
N ASP A 489 13.89 -4.90 19.56
CA ASP A 489 14.12 -5.45 18.23
C ASP A 489 15.59 -5.91 18.21
N GLU A 490 15.85 -7.18 18.53
CA GLU A 490 17.23 -7.66 18.65
C GLU A 490 17.88 -7.91 17.30
N ASP A 491 17.09 -8.19 16.26
CA ASP A 491 17.58 -8.41 14.90
C ASP A 491 17.57 -7.16 13.99
N CYS A 492 17.21 -6.00 14.54
CA CYS A 492 17.13 -4.70 13.87
C CYS A 492 16.28 -4.71 12.58
N SER A 493 15.24 -5.55 12.54
CA SER A 493 14.33 -5.66 11.41
C SER A 493 13.28 -4.54 11.34
N GLY A 494 13.18 -3.73 12.40
CA GLY A 494 12.15 -2.70 12.57
C GLY A 494 10.87 -3.24 13.23
N MET A 495 10.86 -4.51 13.65
CA MET A 495 9.79 -5.16 14.39
C MET A 495 10.38 -5.85 15.61
N TYR A 496 9.57 -6.10 16.64
CA TYR A 496 9.97 -6.84 17.83
C TYR A 496 9.07 -8.06 18.02
N CYS A 497 9.63 -9.18 18.43
CA CYS A 497 8.86 -10.39 18.65
C CYS A 497 8.06 -10.34 19.96
N ARG A 498 6.78 -10.75 19.90
CA ARG A 498 5.93 -10.96 21.09
C ARG A 498 5.94 -12.44 21.51
N PRO A 499 5.47 -12.79 22.74
CA PRO A 499 5.47 -14.18 23.17
C PRO A 499 4.67 -15.08 22.21
N GLY A 500 5.35 -16.02 21.58
CA GLY A 500 4.73 -16.94 20.62
C GLY A 500 4.40 -16.34 19.25
N ASP A 501 4.88 -15.14 18.92
CA ASP A 501 4.67 -14.45 17.63
C ASP A 501 6.00 -14.26 16.86
N PRO A 502 6.70 -15.36 16.49
CA PRO A 502 7.94 -15.27 15.71
C PRO A 502 7.77 -14.76 14.28
N TYR A 503 6.52 -14.58 13.81
CA TYR A 503 6.23 -13.95 12.53
C TYR A 503 6.17 -12.42 12.61
N GLU A 504 6.22 -11.86 13.83
CA GLU A 504 6.25 -10.41 14.10
C GLU A 504 5.01 -9.66 13.54
N ASP A 505 3.88 -10.35 13.38
CA ASP A 505 2.65 -9.77 12.80
C ASP A 505 1.61 -9.37 13.85
N LEU A 506 1.96 -9.51 15.14
CA LEU A 506 1.11 -9.27 16.30
C LEU A 506 -0.07 -10.24 16.41
N VAL A 507 -0.08 -11.34 15.65
CA VAL A 507 -1.17 -12.32 15.62
C VAL A 507 -0.62 -13.75 15.65
N VAL A 508 -0.69 -14.40 16.81
CA VAL A 508 -0.23 -15.79 16.92
C VAL A 508 -1.20 -16.75 16.23
N ASN A 509 -0.79 -17.31 15.11
CA ASN A 509 -1.61 -18.14 14.24
C ASN A 509 -0.82 -19.32 13.62
N VAL A 510 -1.35 -19.91 12.54
CA VAL A 510 -0.75 -21.09 11.90
C VAL A 510 0.57 -20.76 11.19
N PHE A 511 0.78 -19.51 10.79
CA PHE A 511 2.02 -19.05 10.17
C PHE A 511 3.19 -19.09 11.15
N ASP A 512 3.00 -18.73 12.43
CA ASP A 512 3.99 -18.87 13.49
C ASP A 512 4.42 -20.32 13.71
N LEU A 513 3.42 -21.21 13.83
CA LEU A 513 3.68 -22.65 13.98
C LEU A 513 4.41 -23.22 12.76
N THR A 514 4.07 -22.73 11.57
CA THR A 514 4.70 -23.16 10.32
C THR A 514 6.15 -22.67 10.24
N LEU A 515 6.42 -21.44 10.69
CA LEU A 515 7.76 -20.87 10.73
C LEU A 515 8.67 -21.71 11.62
N VAL A 516 8.29 -21.93 12.89
CA VAL A 516 9.04 -22.79 13.83
C VAL A 516 9.16 -24.21 13.29
N GLY A 517 8.07 -24.76 12.74
CA GLY A 517 8.06 -26.10 12.14
C GLY A 517 9.04 -26.25 10.97
N SER A 518 9.23 -25.19 10.18
CA SER A 518 10.13 -25.19 9.02
C SER A 518 11.62 -25.18 9.39
N THR A 519 11.94 -24.85 10.64
CA THR A 519 13.31 -24.66 11.14
C THR A 519 13.70 -25.65 12.23
N LEU A 520 12.83 -26.61 12.56
CA LEU A 520 13.10 -27.69 13.51
C LEU A 520 14.45 -28.39 13.28
N GLY A 521 15.22 -28.52 14.37
CA GLY A 521 16.51 -29.19 14.41
C GLY A 521 17.70 -28.32 14.02
N ARG A 522 17.50 -27.02 13.83
CA ARG A 522 18.59 -26.06 13.67
C ARG A 522 19.14 -25.66 15.04
N SER A 523 20.41 -25.25 15.09
CA SER A 523 21.04 -24.72 16.31
C SER A 523 22.04 -23.59 16.03
N VAL A 524 22.24 -22.73 17.03
CA VAL A 524 23.23 -21.63 17.02
C VAL A 524 24.63 -22.18 16.69
N GLY A 525 25.34 -21.50 15.80
CA GLY A 525 26.69 -21.88 15.35
C GLY A 525 26.74 -22.95 14.24
N SER A 526 25.59 -23.43 13.76
CA SER A 526 25.56 -24.25 12.54
C SER A 526 25.75 -23.39 11.28
N ALA A 527 26.39 -23.95 10.24
CA ALA A 527 26.54 -23.27 8.93
C ALA A 527 25.20 -23.02 8.21
N THR A 528 24.09 -23.49 8.79
CA THR A 528 22.72 -23.40 8.28
C THR A 528 21.81 -22.59 9.22
N TRP A 529 22.37 -21.90 10.21
CA TRP A 529 21.61 -20.98 11.08
C TRP A 529 21.35 -19.68 10.29
N ASP A 530 20.24 -19.66 9.53
CA ASP A 530 19.79 -18.51 8.73
C ASP A 530 18.75 -17.67 9.47
N ALA A 531 18.28 -16.57 8.87
CA ALA A 531 17.30 -15.66 9.47
C ALA A 531 16.00 -16.38 9.93
N LYS A 532 15.53 -17.39 9.18
CA LYS A 532 14.35 -18.16 9.59
C LYS A 532 14.63 -19.01 10.83
N ALA A 533 15.82 -19.58 10.93
CA ALA A 533 16.25 -20.35 12.09
C ALA A 533 16.24 -19.53 13.37
N ARG A 534 16.69 -18.27 13.29
CA ARG A 534 16.68 -17.32 14.41
C ARG A 534 15.27 -17.08 14.93
N ARG A 535 14.34 -16.78 14.03
CA ARG A 535 12.92 -16.60 14.37
C ARG A 535 12.24 -17.88 14.88
N GLY A 536 12.78 -19.05 14.56
CA GLY A 536 12.25 -20.33 15.04
C GLY A 536 12.54 -20.62 16.52
N ASP A 537 13.59 -20.03 17.08
CA ASP A 537 14.10 -20.27 18.45
C ASP A 537 13.37 -19.37 19.45
N THR A 538 12.05 -19.54 19.53
CA THR A 538 11.16 -18.66 20.29
C THR A 538 11.42 -18.62 21.79
N ASN A 539 12.17 -19.57 22.35
CA ASN A 539 12.54 -19.58 23.77
C ASN A 539 14.02 -19.13 24.01
N ALA A 540 14.74 -18.81 22.94
CA ALA A 540 16.14 -18.38 22.90
C ALA A 540 17.12 -19.32 23.63
N ASP A 541 16.90 -20.63 23.57
CA ASP A 541 17.82 -21.62 24.15
C ASP A 541 18.94 -22.04 23.18
N GLY A 542 18.90 -21.54 21.94
CA GLY A 542 19.88 -21.75 20.90
C GLY A 542 19.59 -22.97 20.02
N VAL A 543 18.44 -23.63 20.18
CA VAL A 543 18.03 -24.82 19.43
C VAL A 543 16.55 -24.77 19.10
N VAL A 544 16.20 -24.83 17.81
CA VAL A 544 14.79 -24.94 17.41
C VAL A 544 14.31 -26.37 17.62
N ASP A 545 13.49 -26.61 18.64
CA ASP A 545 12.94 -27.91 18.96
C ASP A 545 11.44 -27.92 19.32
N VAL A 546 10.99 -28.98 20.00
CA VAL A 546 9.58 -29.13 20.36
C VAL A 546 9.16 -28.14 21.46
N ALA A 547 10.10 -27.61 22.24
CA ALA A 547 9.87 -26.56 23.23
C ALA A 547 9.40 -25.27 22.56
N ASP A 548 9.95 -24.90 21.40
CA ASP A 548 9.53 -23.71 20.64
C ASP A 548 8.12 -23.86 20.07
N LEU A 549 7.82 -25.03 19.49
CA LEU A 549 6.46 -25.31 19.04
C LEU A 549 5.45 -25.23 20.20
N ASN A 550 5.83 -25.74 21.37
CA ASN A 550 5.00 -25.66 22.57
C ASN A 550 4.90 -24.23 23.12
N HIS A 551 5.91 -23.40 22.88
CA HIS A 551 5.92 -21.99 23.28
C HIS A 551 4.89 -21.22 22.45
N VAL A 552 4.99 -21.27 21.10
CA VAL A 552 3.99 -20.68 20.19
C VAL A 552 2.58 -21.18 20.45
N SER A 553 2.42 -22.50 20.64
CA SER A 553 1.10 -23.12 20.86
C SER A 553 0.36 -22.60 22.10
N GLN A 554 1.06 -22.05 23.10
CA GLN A 554 0.43 -21.48 24.30
C GLN A 554 -0.27 -20.15 24.03
N TYR A 555 0.14 -19.44 22.98
CA TYR A 555 -0.38 -18.13 22.61
C TYR A 555 -1.30 -18.19 21.38
N PHE A 556 -1.52 -19.37 20.79
CA PHE A 556 -2.33 -19.52 19.58
C PHE A 556 -3.72 -18.85 19.68
N GLY A 557 -4.00 -17.95 18.72
CA GLY A 557 -5.20 -17.11 18.67
C GLY A 557 -5.08 -15.78 19.42
N THR A 558 -3.92 -15.46 19.98
CA THR A 558 -3.66 -14.15 20.61
C THR A 558 -3.43 -13.09 19.55
N LYS A 559 -3.97 -11.88 19.78
CA LYS A 559 -3.70 -10.67 19.03
C LYS A 559 -3.18 -9.61 19.99
N TYR A 560 -1.98 -9.08 19.73
CA TYR A 560 -1.26 -8.15 20.61
C TYR A 560 -1.65 -6.69 20.43
#